data_AF-A0A2S9FNS1-F1
#
_entry.id   AF-A0A2S9FNS1-F1
#
_cell.length_a   1.000
_cell.length_b   1.000
_cell.length_c   1.000
_cell.angle_alpha   90.00
_cell.angle_beta   90.00
_cell.angle_gamma   90.00
#
_symmetry.space_group_name_H-M   'P 1'
#
loop_
_entity.id
_entity.type
_entity.pdbx_description
1 polymer ?
#
loop_
_entity_poly.entity_id
_entity_poly.type
_entity_poly.pdbx_seq_one_letter_code
_entity_poly.pdbx_strand_id
1 'polypeptide(L)'
;MCGLLALVTDPSSGVSPTIVDAVSGATALMRHRGPDEPGTWHDTTGTAQVVLGFNRLSIIDIAHSHQPLRWGPPETPDRYVLVFNGEIYNYLEL
;
A
#
# COMPACT_ATOMS: atom_id res chain seq x y z
N MET A 1 3.12 -11.45 9.68
CA MET A 1 3.90 -10.28 9.18
C MET A 1 3.51 -10.06 7.74
N CYS A 2 2.81 -8.97 7.42
CA CYS A 2 2.31 -8.56 6.09
C CYS A 2 3.33 -8.70 4.95
N GLY A 3 2.86 -8.93 3.72
CA GLY A 3 3.68 -8.85 2.50
C GLY A 3 3.59 -7.47 1.86
N LEU A 4 4.71 -6.94 1.36
CA LEU A 4 4.78 -5.64 0.68
C LEU A 4 5.61 -5.76 -0.59
N LEU A 5 5.16 -5.10 -1.67
CA LEU A 5 5.88 -4.93 -2.93
C LEU A 5 5.66 -3.49 -3.39
N ALA A 6 6.71 -2.84 -3.87
CA ALA A 6 6.61 -1.53 -4.50
C ALA A 6 7.36 -1.55 -5.83
N LEU A 7 6.74 -0.96 -6.85
CA LEU A 7 7.37 -0.67 -8.12
C LEU A 7 7.34 0.83 -8.34
N VAL A 8 8.52 1.42 -8.51
CA VAL A 8 8.69 2.81 -8.91
C VAL A 8 9.16 2.81 -10.36
N THR A 9 8.43 3.51 -11.23
CA THR A 9 8.77 3.61 -12.65
C THR A 9 9.34 4.98 -12.97
N ASP A 10 9.92 5.10 -14.18
CA ASP A 10 10.39 6.37 -14.68
C ASP A 10 9.22 7.38 -14.74
N PRO A 11 9.39 8.63 -14.24
CA PRO A 11 8.35 9.65 -14.24
C PRO A 11 7.71 9.92 -15.61
N SER A 12 8.45 9.72 -16.69
CA SER A 12 7.99 9.91 -18.07
C SER A 12 7.24 8.70 -18.64
N SER A 13 7.38 7.52 -18.03
CA SER A 13 6.86 6.26 -18.57
C SER A 13 5.43 5.91 -18.12
N GLY A 14 4.88 6.64 -17.15
CA GLY A 14 3.53 6.40 -16.65
C GLY A 14 3.38 5.09 -15.86
N VAL A 15 2.19 4.87 -15.30
CA VAL A 15 1.74 3.57 -14.78
C VAL A 15 0.64 3.06 -15.71
N SER A 16 0.90 1.95 -16.41
CA SER A 16 -0.10 1.29 -17.25
C SER A 16 -0.88 0.25 -16.46
N PRO A 17 -2.12 -0.10 -16.87
CA PRO A 17 -2.89 -1.18 -16.25
C PRO A 17 -2.13 -2.51 -16.21
N THR A 18 -1.36 -2.83 -17.26
CA THR A 18 -0.53 -4.04 -17.32
C THR A 18 0.53 -4.07 -16.21
N ILE A 19 1.11 -2.92 -15.87
CA ILE A 19 2.07 -2.82 -14.77
C ILE A 19 1.37 -3.08 -13.43
N VAL A 20 0.18 -2.50 -13.23
CA VAL A 20 -0.63 -2.70 -12.02
C VAL A 20 -0.98 -4.18 -11.85
N ASP A 21 -1.44 -4.83 -12.92
CA ASP A 21 -1.78 -6.26 -12.93
C ASP A 21 -0.56 -7.15 -12.64
N ALA A 22 0.60 -6.81 -13.19
CA ALA A 22 1.84 -7.54 -12.92
C ALA A 22 2.25 -7.45 -11.44
N VAL A 23 2.14 -6.26 -10.84
CA VAL A 23 2.43 -6.06 -9.41
C VAL A 23 1.40 -6.80 -8.54
N SER A 24 0.12 -6.78 -8.90
CA SER A 24 -0.93 -7.55 -8.21
C SER A 24 -0.66 -9.05 -8.26
N GLY A 25 -0.34 -9.59 -9.44
CA GLY A 25 0.02 -11.00 -9.63
C GLY A 25 1.27 -11.41 -8.85
N ALA A 26 2.31 -10.59 -8.84
CA ALA A 26 3.52 -10.84 -8.04
C ALA A 26 3.22 -10.77 -6.53
N THR A 27 2.36 -9.85 -6.10
CA THR A 27 1.95 -9.70 -4.71
C THR A 27 1.20 -10.94 -4.22
N ALA A 28 0.42 -11.61 -5.08
CA ALA A 28 -0.28 -12.84 -4.72
C ALA A 28 0.65 -13.98 -4.26
N LEU A 29 1.91 -14.02 -4.73
CA LEU A 29 2.91 -15.01 -4.29
C LEU A 29 3.30 -14.84 -2.81
N MET A 30 3.10 -13.64 -2.26
CA MET A 30 3.34 -13.32 -0.85
C MET A 30 2.09 -13.46 0.03
N ARG A 31 0.99 -14.05 -0.48
CA ARG A 31 -0.28 -14.13 0.26
C ARG A 31 -0.15 -14.78 1.63
N HIS A 32 0.76 -15.74 1.78
CA HIS A 32 1.05 -16.42 3.05
C HIS A 32 1.53 -15.46 4.17
N ARG A 33 2.01 -14.25 3.82
CA ARG A 33 2.44 -13.22 4.76
C ARG A 33 1.29 -12.33 5.25
N GLY A 34 0.14 -12.35 4.60
CA GLY A 34 -1.02 -11.55 4.99
C GLY A 34 -2.29 -12.05 4.31
N PRO A 35 -2.93 -13.10 4.85
CA PRO A 35 -4.03 -13.77 4.19
C PRO A 35 -5.36 -13.00 4.27
N ASP A 36 -5.44 -11.94 5.07
CA ASP A 36 -6.71 -11.30 5.45
C ASP A 36 -7.14 -10.27 4.40
N GLU A 37 -6.20 -9.44 3.91
CA GLU A 37 -6.53 -8.33 3.01
C GLU A 37 -5.40 -8.12 1.97
N PRO A 38 -5.50 -8.75 0.80
CA PRO A 38 -4.64 -8.44 -0.34
C PRO A 38 -5.10 -7.14 -1.01
N GLY A 39 -4.17 -6.39 -1.59
CA GLY A 39 -4.50 -5.18 -2.32
C GLY A 39 -3.37 -4.65 -3.18
N THR A 40 -3.73 -3.76 -4.09
CA THR A 40 -2.80 -2.99 -4.90
C THR A 40 -3.32 -1.57 -5.04
N TRP A 41 -2.42 -0.60 -4.97
CA TRP A 41 -2.71 0.81 -5.14
C TRP A 41 -1.69 1.43 -6.10
N HIS A 42 -2.10 2.39 -6.91
CA HIS A 42 -1.20 3.22 -7.69
C HIS A 42 -1.73 4.66 -7.70
N ASP A 43 -0.83 5.62 -7.91
CA ASP A 43 -1.24 7.02 -8.04
C ASP A 43 -1.98 7.23 -9.37
N THR A 44 -3.23 7.68 -9.29
CA THR A 44 -4.07 8.00 -10.45
C THR A 44 -4.02 9.49 -10.81
N THR A 45 -3.41 10.32 -9.97
CA THR A 45 -3.27 11.76 -10.20
C THR A 45 -2.14 12.09 -11.18
N GLY A 46 -1.21 11.16 -11.38
CA GLY A 46 -0.04 11.30 -12.25
C GLY A 46 1.11 12.07 -11.60
N THR A 47 1.03 12.37 -10.30
CA THR A 47 2.10 13.07 -9.55
C THR A 47 3.27 12.16 -9.20
N ALA A 48 2.99 10.86 -9.03
CA ALA A 48 3.97 9.82 -8.78
C ALA A 48 3.76 8.67 -9.77
N GLN A 49 4.85 8.03 -10.18
CA GLN A 49 4.81 6.82 -10.99
C GLN A 49 5.18 5.62 -10.12
N VAL A 50 4.20 5.20 -9.31
CA VAL A 50 4.38 4.16 -8.30
C VAL A 50 3.18 3.21 -8.25
N VAL A 51 3.46 1.93 -8.04
CA VAL A 51 2.47 0.90 -7.71
C VAL A 51 2.90 0.20 -6.43
N LEU A 52 1.98 0.12 -5.47
CA LEU A 52 2.15 -0.54 -4.17
C LEU A 52 1.26 -1.78 -4.12
N GLY A 53 1.86 -2.95 -3.92
CA GLY A 53 1.15 -4.19 -3.60
C GLY A 53 1.33 -4.53 -2.12
N PHE A 54 0.27 -5.00 -1.48
CA PHE A 54 0.29 -5.37 -0.06
C PHE A 54 -0.63 -6.56 0.24
N ASN A 55 -0.25 -7.33 1.25
CA ASN A 55 -1.02 -8.42 1.83
C ASN A 55 -1.03 -8.21 3.34
N ARG A 56 -2.17 -7.83 3.92
CA ARG A 56 -2.29 -7.52 5.35
C ARG A 56 -2.54 -8.79 6.15
N LEU A 57 -1.79 -8.94 7.24
CA LEU A 57 -2.16 -9.78 8.38
C LEU A 57 -2.73 -8.83 9.45
N SER A 58 -4.00 -8.97 9.77
CA SER A 58 -4.75 -8.05 10.62
C SER A 58 -4.59 -8.43 12.08
N ILE A 59 -3.90 -7.59 12.86
CA ILE A 59 -3.64 -7.83 14.29
C ILE A 59 -4.22 -6.70 15.15
N ILE A 60 -3.80 -5.45 14.89
CA ILE A 60 -4.30 -4.24 15.58
C ILE A 60 -5.34 -3.56 14.69
N ASP A 61 -6.45 -3.13 15.29
CA ASP A 61 -7.58 -2.45 14.63
C ASP A 61 -7.99 -3.13 13.31
N ILE A 62 -8.49 -4.36 13.45
CA ILE A 62 -8.86 -5.24 12.35
C ILE A 62 -9.84 -4.56 11.38
N ALA A 63 -10.79 -3.80 11.92
CA ALA A 63 -11.92 -3.24 11.19
C ALA A 63 -11.66 -1.90 10.49
N HIS A 64 -10.66 -1.12 10.90
CA HIS A 64 -10.46 0.23 10.34
C HIS A 64 -9.06 0.52 9.81
N SER A 65 -8.05 -0.30 10.12
CA SER A 65 -6.67 -0.09 9.63
C SER A 65 -6.35 -0.81 8.32
N HIS A 66 -7.23 -0.65 7.32
CA HIS A 66 -7.01 -1.10 5.95
C HIS A 66 -5.79 -0.42 5.31
N GLN A 67 -5.21 -1.05 4.29
CA GLN A 67 -4.07 -0.49 3.56
C GLN A 67 -4.44 -0.16 2.10
N PRO A 68 -3.79 0.84 1.47
CA PRO A 68 -2.82 1.75 2.07
C PRO A 68 -3.49 2.74 3.05
N LEU A 69 -2.74 3.14 4.08
CA LEU A 69 -3.13 4.22 4.98
C LEU A 69 -3.00 5.55 4.23
N ARG A 70 -4.00 6.42 4.40
CA ARG A 70 -4.00 7.78 3.86
C ARG A 70 -4.01 8.78 4.98
N TRP A 71 -3.21 9.83 4.83
CA TRP A 71 -3.18 10.94 5.77
C TRP A 71 -2.70 12.22 5.11
N GLY A 72 -3.11 13.35 5.65
CA GLY A 72 -2.64 14.65 5.24
C GLY A 72 -3.32 15.76 6.03
N PRO A 73 -2.81 17.00 5.93
CA PRO A 73 -3.43 18.13 6.59
C PRO A 73 -4.82 18.42 6.00
N PRO A 74 -5.72 19.14 6.70
CA PRO A 74 -7.12 19.32 6.28
C PRO A 74 -7.31 19.85 4.85
N GLU A 75 -6.39 20.67 4.36
CA GLU A 75 -6.38 21.20 3.00
C GLU A 75 -5.99 20.16 1.93
N THR A 76 -5.26 19.10 2.31
CA THR A 76 -4.84 18.00 1.44
C THR A 76 -4.86 16.67 2.20
N PRO A 77 -6.04 16.13 2.54
CA PRO A 77 -6.18 14.99 3.47
C PRO A 77 -5.59 13.68 2.96
N ASP A 78 -5.36 13.56 1.64
CA ASP A 78 -4.79 12.37 0.99
C ASP A 78 -3.33 12.59 0.53
N ARG A 79 -2.64 13.59 1.08
CA ARG A 79 -1.28 13.95 0.66
C ARG A 79 -0.28 12.81 0.79
N TYR A 80 -0.42 11.98 1.80
CA TYR A 80 0.48 10.87 2.08
C TYR A 80 -0.27 9.54 1.96
N VAL A 81 0.36 8.61 1.26
CA VAL A 81 -0.10 7.23 1.08
C VAL A 81 1.00 6.30 1.59
N LEU A 82 0.64 5.41 2.53
CA LEU A 82 1.59 4.55 3.23
C LEU A 82 1.12 3.10 3.22
N VAL A 83 2.05 2.19 2.93
CA VAL A 83 1.92 0.76 3.26
C VAL A 83 2.95 0.40 4.32
N PHE A 84 2.60 -0.47 5.25
CA PHE A 84 3.40 -0.76 6.43
C PHE A 84 3.36 -2.25 6.80
N ASN A 85 4.53 -2.80 7.12
CA ASN A 85 4.67 -4.14 7.70
C ASN A 85 5.49 -4.04 8.99
N GLY A 86 4.82 -4.28 10.12
CA GLY A 86 5.42 -4.33 11.44
C GLY A 86 4.40 -3.86 12.48
N GLU A 87 4.88 -3.58 13.68
CA GLU A 87 4.09 -3.00 14.76
C GLU A 87 4.83 -1.79 15.33
N ILE A 88 4.12 -0.67 15.49
CA ILE A 88 4.64 0.50 16.21
C ILE A 88 4.18 0.35 17.66
N TYR A 89 5.05 -0.17 18.53
CA TYR A 89 4.65 -0.55 19.89
C TYR A 89 4.18 0.64 20.76
N ASN A 90 4.65 1.84 20.48
CA ASN A 90 4.30 3.06 21.20
C ASN A 90 3.31 3.96 20.43
N TYR A 91 2.49 3.40 19.53
CA TYR A 91 1.55 4.18 18.71
C TYR A 91 0.50 4.98 19.51
N LEU A 92 0.27 4.64 20.78
CA LEU A 92 -0.62 5.39 21.67
C LEU A 92 0.03 6.65 22.26
N GLU A 93 1.36 6.72 22.25
CA GLU A 93 2.14 7.85 22.79
C GLU A 93 2.55 8.86 21.71
N LEU A 94 2.56 8.44 20.45
CA LEU A 94 2.84 9.26 19.26
C LEU A 94 1.61 10.05 18.82
#